data_AF-A0A8S3VB37-F1
#
_entry.id   AF-A0A8S3VB37-F1
#
_cell.length_a   1.000
_cell.length_b   1.000
_cell.length_c   1.000
_cell.angle_alpha   90.00
_cell.angle_beta   90.00
_cell.angle_gamma   90.00
#
_symmetry.space_group_name_H-M   'P 1'
#
loop_
_entity.id
_entity.type
_entity.pdbx_description
1 polymer ?
#
loop_
_entity_poly.entity_id
_entity_poly.type
_entity_poly.pdbx_seq_one_letter_code
_entity_poly.pdbx_strand_id
1 'polypeptide(L)'
;MRELQDFVVRCQTDYLSKYECTDFIMECLQPISCRCVELFVRHASLIRPLGEGGKLRLAADFAQMELAISPFCKRIADLGKHYRLLRSFRPLLFQSVEHISMSPALGEIIPYSTVLHFLFARAPVELKSPHVAADWSISRYSQWLEDHSSEKDKLTLIKGTLEGYVQNVKSRQGREFASIYPVMLDLLQKGLQSAT
;
A
#
# COMPACT_ATOMS: atom_id res chain seq x y z
N MET A 1 8.76 2.46 14.64
CA MET A 1 9.76 1.60 13.96
C MET A 1 10.80 1.00 14.89
N ARG A 2 11.40 1.77 15.82
CA ARG A 2 12.40 1.23 16.77
C ARG A 2 11.87 0.06 17.61
N GLU A 3 10.68 0.17 18.20
CA GLU A 3 10.08 -0.92 18.98
C GLU A 3 9.89 -2.22 18.17
N LEU A 4 9.53 -2.11 16.88
CA LEU A 4 9.42 -3.26 15.99
C LEU A 4 10.80 -3.90 15.76
N GLN A 5 11.83 -3.10 15.49
CA GLN A 5 13.19 -3.58 15.32
C GLN A 5 13.68 -4.28 16.59
N ASP A 6 13.52 -3.65 17.74
CA ASP A 6 13.91 -4.22 19.03
C ASP A 6 13.15 -5.52 19.31
N PHE A 7 11.85 -5.58 19.00
CA PHE A 7 11.06 -6.79 19.14
C PHE A 7 11.55 -7.90 18.22
N VAL A 8 11.77 -7.62 16.94
CA VAL A 8 12.26 -8.62 15.96
C VAL A 8 13.65 -9.13 16.35
N VAL A 9 14.55 -8.24 16.76
CA VAL A 9 15.90 -8.61 17.23
C VAL A 9 15.80 -9.48 18.48
N ARG A 10 14.98 -9.13 19.47
CA ARG A 10 14.75 -9.97 20.66
C ARG A 10 14.18 -11.34 20.29
N CYS A 11 13.17 -11.40 19.42
CA CYS A 11 12.61 -12.65 18.94
C CYS A 11 13.70 -13.55 18.32
N GLN A 12 14.55 -12.97 17.48
CA GLN A 12 15.65 -13.67 16.84
C GLN A 12 16.68 -14.16 17.87
N THR A 13 17.14 -13.27 18.75
CA THR A 13 18.26 -13.52 19.67
C THR A 13 17.86 -14.40 20.86
N ASP A 14 16.72 -14.14 21.47
CA ASP A 14 16.31 -14.79 22.72
C ASP A 14 15.58 -16.12 22.49
N TYR A 15 14.98 -16.34 21.32
CA TYR A 15 14.15 -17.51 21.05
C TYR A 15 14.63 -18.31 19.83
N LEU A 16 14.74 -17.66 18.66
CA LEU A 16 14.97 -18.37 17.40
C LEU A 16 16.40 -18.88 17.25
N SER A 17 17.39 -18.15 17.77
CA SER A 17 18.82 -18.52 17.72
C SER A 17 19.16 -19.81 18.46
N LYS A 18 18.26 -20.25 19.36
CA LYS A 18 18.44 -21.46 20.19
C LYS A 18 18.16 -22.75 19.42
N TYR A 19 17.58 -22.66 18.23
CA TYR A 19 17.28 -23.82 17.40
C TYR A 19 18.42 -24.10 16.42
N GLU A 20 18.92 -25.34 16.44
CA GLU A 20 19.97 -25.81 15.52
C GLU A 20 19.46 -25.88 14.06
N CYS A 21 18.16 -26.09 13.87
CA CYS A 21 17.51 -26.16 12.55
C CYS A 21 17.25 -24.77 11.94
N THR A 22 18.29 -23.93 11.86
CA THR A 22 18.19 -22.53 11.41
C THR A 22 17.52 -22.41 10.04
N ASP A 23 17.80 -23.30 9.10
CA ASP A 23 17.20 -23.25 7.76
C ASP A 23 15.67 -23.37 7.79
N PHE A 24 15.16 -24.35 8.54
CA PHE A 24 13.72 -24.56 8.71
C PHE A 24 13.05 -23.36 9.39
N ILE A 25 13.68 -22.79 10.41
CA ILE A 25 13.16 -21.60 11.10
C ILE A 25 13.07 -20.42 10.13
N MET A 26 14.11 -20.18 9.32
CA MET A 26 14.10 -19.07 8.36
C MET A 26 13.05 -19.25 7.26
N GLU A 27 12.81 -20.49 6.81
CA GLU A 27 11.69 -20.81 5.90
C GLU A 27 10.34 -20.50 6.54
N CYS A 28 10.15 -20.81 7.84
CA CYS A 28 8.92 -20.47 8.56
C CYS A 28 8.73 -18.96 8.78
N LEU A 29 9.82 -18.19 8.87
CA LEU A 29 9.78 -16.74 9.07
C LEU A 29 9.54 -15.97 7.77
N GLN A 30 9.89 -16.54 6.61
CA GLN A 30 9.73 -15.87 5.33
C GLN A 30 8.27 -15.42 5.04
N PRO A 31 7.21 -16.23 5.27
CA PRO A 31 5.82 -15.77 5.15
C PRO A 31 5.48 -14.60 6.08
N ILE A 32 6.02 -14.60 7.31
CA ILE A 32 5.79 -13.52 8.28
C ILE A 32 6.42 -12.21 7.77
N SER A 33 7.66 -12.27 7.29
CA SER A 33 8.34 -11.11 6.68
C SER A 33 7.61 -10.59 5.45
N CYS A 34 7.12 -11.48 4.57
CA CYS A 34 6.27 -11.09 3.44
C CYS A 34 5.02 -10.35 3.91
N ARG A 35 4.36 -10.87 4.95
CA ARG A 35 3.14 -10.27 5.51
C ARG A 35 3.39 -8.89 6.12
N CYS A 36 4.49 -8.72 6.85
CA CYS A 36 4.88 -7.43 7.40
C CYS A 36 5.02 -6.37 6.28
N VAL A 37 5.65 -6.73 5.16
CA VAL A 37 5.81 -5.83 4.01
C VAL A 37 4.47 -5.47 3.38
N GLU A 38 3.60 -6.46 3.13
CA GLU A 38 2.26 -6.22 2.58
C GLU A 38 1.43 -5.27 3.45
N LEU A 39 1.40 -5.54 4.76
CA LEU A 39 0.64 -4.76 5.72
C LEU A 39 1.18 -3.32 5.82
N PHE A 40 2.50 -3.17 5.84
CA PHE A 40 3.14 -1.86 5.84
C PHE A 40 2.82 -1.03 4.60
N VAL A 41 2.96 -1.62 3.41
CA VAL A 41 2.65 -0.91 2.15
C VAL A 41 1.16 -0.57 2.06
N ARG A 42 0.27 -1.45 2.55
CA ARG A 42 -1.16 -1.17 2.66
C ARG A 42 -1.44 0.02 3.57
N HIS A 43 -0.86 0.05 4.77
CA HIS A 43 -1.06 1.18 5.67
C HIS A 43 -0.46 2.46 5.11
N ALA A 44 0.73 2.39 4.51
CA ALA A 44 1.39 3.52 3.86
C ALA A 44 0.52 4.13 2.75
N SER A 45 -0.17 3.31 1.95
CA SER A 45 -1.05 3.80 0.87
C SER A 45 -2.36 4.41 1.39
N LEU A 46 -2.77 4.11 2.62
CA LEU A 46 -3.99 4.64 3.24
C LEU A 46 -3.78 5.94 4.03
N ILE A 47 -2.53 6.40 4.21
CA ILE A 47 -2.21 7.62 4.97
C ILE A 47 -2.78 8.85 4.22
N ARG A 48 -3.70 9.55 4.87
CA ARG A 48 -4.24 10.83 4.41
C ARG A 48 -4.59 11.70 5.62
N PRO A 49 -4.27 13.01 5.61
CA PRO A 49 -3.48 13.73 4.60
C PRO A 49 -1.99 13.38 4.64
N LEU A 50 -1.31 13.46 3.48
CA LEU A 50 0.13 13.22 3.36
C LEU A 50 0.85 14.46 2.82
N GLY A 51 1.36 15.30 3.73
CA GLY A 51 2.20 16.46 3.38
C GLY A 51 3.67 16.11 3.16
N GLU A 52 4.49 17.09 2.77
CA GLU A 52 5.92 16.90 2.46
C GLU A 52 6.72 16.29 3.62
N GLY A 53 6.56 16.81 4.84
CA GLY A 53 7.18 16.21 6.03
C GLY A 53 6.66 14.80 6.34
N GLY A 54 5.43 14.48 5.94
CA GLY A 54 4.88 13.12 6.01
C GLY A 54 5.55 12.19 5.00
N LYS A 55 5.77 12.63 3.75
CA LYS A 55 6.49 11.87 2.71
C LYS A 55 7.92 11.55 3.13
N LEU A 56 8.66 12.52 3.68
CA LEU A 56 10.03 12.30 4.15
C LEU A 56 10.08 11.28 5.29
N ARG A 57 9.19 11.40 6.28
CA ARG A 57 9.09 10.43 7.39
C ARG A 57 8.73 9.04 6.88
N LEU A 58 7.72 8.94 6.01
CA LEU A 58 7.32 7.68 5.42
C LEU A 58 8.47 7.05 4.61
N ALA A 59 9.19 7.85 3.82
CA ALA A 59 10.37 7.36 3.08
C ALA A 59 11.48 6.86 4.01
N ALA A 60 11.64 7.42 5.20
CA ALA A 60 12.53 6.88 6.24
C ALA A 60 11.96 5.57 6.80
N ASP A 61 10.65 5.51 7.08
CA ASP A 61 9.97 4.30 7.57
C ASP A 61 10.11 3.12 6.59
N PHE A 62 10.08 3.36 5.27
CA PHE A 62 10.37 2.32 4.26
C PHE A 62 11.76 1.71 4.44
N ALA A 63 12.78 2.54 4.69
CA ALA A 63 14.14 2.05 4.97
C ALA A 63 14.21 1.34 6.34
N GLN A 64 13.53 1.85 7.35
CA GLN A 64 13.48 1.24 8.67
C GLN A 64 12.73 -0.10 8.66
N MET A 65 11.74 -0.27 7.79
CA MET A 65 11.01 -1.53 7.62
C MET A 65 11.90 -2.59 6.98
N GLU A 66 12.68 -2.23 5.95
CA GLU A 66 13.68 -3.11 5.35
C GLU A 66 14.69 -3.61 6.39
N LEU A 67 15.19 -2.72 7.25
CA LEU A 67 16.08 -3.09 8.36
C LEU A 67 15.37 -3.96 9.41
N ALA A 68 14.11 -3.65 9.73
CA ALA A 68 13.36 -4.35 10.77
C ALA A 68 13.10 -5.82 10.45
N ILE A 69 12.83 -6.15 9.18
CA ILE A 69 12.58 -7.53 8.76
C ILE A 69 13.86 -8.30 8.44
N SER A 70 15.01 -7.62 8.34
CA SER A 70 16.29 -8.25 7.99
C SER A 70 16.64 -9.46 8.87
N PRO A 71 16.45 -9.44 10.21
CA PRO A 71 16.78 -10.58 11.06
C PRO A 71 15.93 -11.84 10.81
N PHE A 72 14.77 -11.69 10.15
CA PHE A 72 13.88 -12.79 9.78
C PHE A 72 14.14 -13.34 8.36
N CYS A 73 15.16 -12.82 7.67
CA CYS A 73 15.48 -13.18 6.29
C CYS A 73 16.94 -13.63 6.18
N LYS A 74 17.23 -14.71 5.46
CA LYS A 74 18.63 -15.05 5.12
C LYS A 74 19.22 -13.97 4.23
N ARG A 75 18.45 -13.57 3.21
CA ARG A 75 18.65 -12.35 2.42
C ARG A 75 17.29 -11.71 2.19
N ILE A 76 17.19 -10.40 2.35
CA ILE A 76 15.93 -9.67 2.13
C ILE A 76 15.41 -9.86 0.68
N ALA A 77 16.32 -10.02 -0.28
CA ALA A 77 15.98 -10.31 -1.67
C ALA A 77 15.17 -11.61 -1.86
N ASP A 78 15.29 -12.57 -0.94
CA ASP A 78 14.55 -13.85 -0.99
C ASP A 78 13.04 -13.65 -0.72
N LEU A 79 12.60 -12.47 -0.24
CA LEU A 79 11.18 -12.10 -0.18
C LEU A 79 10.54 -11.85 -1.57
N GLY A 80 11.36 -11.82 -2.63
CA GLY A 80 10.93 -11.78 -4.02
C GLY A 80 10.02 -10.59 -4.33
N LYS A 81 8.78 -10.88 -4.76
CA LYS A 81 7.81 -9.85 -5.16
C LYS A 81 7.51 -8.84 -4.05
N HIS A 82 7.52 -9.25 -2.78
CA HIS A 82 7.19 -8.36 -1.66
C HIS A 82 8.32 -7.35 -1.42
N TYR A 83 9.57 -7.78 -1.49
CA TYR A 83 10.70 -6.85 -1.43
C TYR A 83 10.70 -5.88 -2.61
N ARG A 84 10.42 -6.36 -3.84
CA ARG A 84 10.25 -5.48 -5.00
C ARG A 84 9.12 -4.47 -4.79
N LEU A 85 7.97 -4.89 -4.23
CA LEU A 85 6.88 -3.99 -3.88
C LEU A 85 7.33 -2.87 -2.94
N LEU A 86 8.05 -3.20 -1.86
CA LEU A 86 8.58 -2.21 -0.90
C LEU A 86 9.49 -1.20 -1.61
N ARG A 87 10.40 -1.69 -2.45
CA ARG A 87 11.39 -0.87 -3.18
C ARG A 87 10.76 -0.01 -4.28
N SER A 88 9.77 -0.54 -4.99
CA SER A 88 9.09 0.16 -6.09
C SER A 88 8.06 1.17 -5.60
N PHE A 89 7.49 0.99 -4.40
CA PHE A 89 6.53 1.93 -3.84
C PHE A 89 7.22 3.20 -3.29
N ARG A 90 8.39 3.08 -2.65
CA ARG A 90 9.09 4.21 -2.01
C ARG A 90 9.32 5.42 -2.94
N PRO A 91 9.77 5.26 -4.21
CA PRO A 91 9.93 6.39 -5.14
C PRO A 91 8.62 7.13 -5.46
N LEU A 92 7.47 6.44 -5.43
CA LEU A 92 6.17 7.04 -5.75
C LEU A 92 5.82 8.20 -4.81
N LEU A 93 6.39 8.23 -3.60
CA LEU A 93 6.20 9.31 -2.62
C LEU A 93 6.56 10.68 -3.19
N PHE A 94 7.55 10.74 -4.09
CA PHE A 94 8.12 11.98 -4.60
C PHE A 94 7.85 12.21 -6.10
N GLN A 95 7.16 11.29 -6.78
CA GLN A 95 6.81 11.42 -8.19
C GLN A 95 5.49 12.18 -8.39
N SER A 96 5.31 12.81 -9.56
CA SER A 96 4.01 13.40 -9.95
C SER A 96 2.98 12.32 -10.25
N VAL A 97 1.69 12.67 -10.27
CA VAL A 97 0.60 11.71 -10.51
C VAL A 97 0.72 11.08 -11.90
N GLU A 98 1.15 11.87 -12.89
CA GLU A 98 1.35 11.47 -14.28
C GLU A 98 2.51 10.48 -14.41
N HIS A 99 3.64 10.74 -13.73
CA HIS A 99 4.76 9.81 -13.73
C HIS A 99 4.42 8.49 -13.03
N ILE A 100 3.62 8.55 -11.96
CA ILE A 100 3.14 7.35 -11.28
C ILE A 100 2.31 6.49 -12.24
N SER A 101 1.39 7.08 -13.01
CA SER A 101 0.49 6.31 -13.88
C SER A 101 1.19 5.65 -15.07
N MET A 102 2.39 6.12 -15.44
CA MET A 102 3.23 5.53 -16.48
C MET A 102 4.27 4.52 -15.94
N SER A 103 4.29 4.28 -14.63
CA SER A 103 5.31 3.40 -14.03
C SER A 103 5.14 1.96 -14.52
N PRO A 104 6.20 1.31 -15.04
CA PRO A 104 6.14 -0.08 -15.50
C PRO A 104 5.94 -1.08 -14.36
N ALA A 105 6.13 -0.65 -13.11
CA ALA A 105 5.92 -1.49 -11.94
C ALA A 105 4.43 -1.71 -11.61
N LEU A 106 3.52 -0.92 -12.21
CA LEU A 106 2.09 -1.03 -11.96
C LEU A 106 1.50 -2.31 -12.55
N GLY A 107 0.60 -2.95 -11.81
CA GLY A 107 -0.06 -4.19 -12.21
C GLY A 107 0.79 -5.44 -12.00
N GLU A 108 2.11 -5.38 -12.21
CA GLU A 108 3.01 -6.51 -11.99
C GLU A 108 3.54 -6.56 -10.55
N ILE A 109 4.17 -5.48 -10.09
CA ILE A 109 4.82 -5.40 -8.77
C ILE A 109 3.92 -4.66 -7.78
N ILE A 110 3.35 -3.53 -8.21
CA ILE A 110 2.49 -2.69 -7.39
C ILE A 110 1.04 -2.86 -7.86
N PRO A 111 0.14 -3.40 -7.02
CA PRO A 111 -1.26 -3.54 -7.38
C PRO A 111 -1.91 -2.18 -7.68
N TYR A 112 -2.78 -2.13 -8.68
CA TYR A 112 -3.51 -0.91 -9.07
C TYR A 112 -4.32 -0.34 -7.91
N SER A 113 -4.97 -1.19 -7.12
CA SER A 113 -5.71 -0.78 -5.93
C SER A 113 -4.81 -0.05 -4.94
N THR A 114 -3.58 -0.53 -4.74
CA THR A 114 -2.62 0.06 -3.79
C THR A 114 -2.21 1.47 -4.22
N VAL A 115 -1.97 1.69 -5.51
CA VAL A 115 -1.66 3.03 -6.03
C VAL A 115 -2.87 3.94 -6.00
N LEU A 116 -4.06 3.45 -6.32
CA LEU A 116 -5.28 4.23 -6.23
C LEU A 116 -5.55 4.72 -4.79
N HIS A 117 -5.35 3.86 -3.79
CA HIS A 117 -5.38 4.27 -2.38
C HIS A 117 -4.41 5.41 -2.09
N PHE A 118 -3.17 5.27 -2.54
CA PHE A 118 -2.14 6.29 -2.36
C PHE A 118 -2.51 7.63 -3.03
N LEU A 119 -3.15 7.59 -4.20
CA LEU A 119 -3.57 8.81 -4.91
C LEU A 119 -4.68 9.57 -4.18
N PHE A 120 -5.53 8.91 -3.37
CA PHE A 120 -6.50 9.62 -2.52
C PHE A 120 -5.82 10.58 -1.53
N ALA A 121 -4.57 10.32 -1.12
CA ALA A 121 -3.83 11.23 -0.24
C ALA A 121 -3.53 12.58 -0.90
N ARG A 122 -3.51 12.62 -2.25
CA ARG A 122 -3.29 13.81 -3.09
C ARG A 122 -4.59 14.40 -3.65
N ALA A 123 -5.71 13.73 -3.40
CA ALA A 123 -7.02 14.17 -3.84
C ALA A 123 -7.59 15.26 -2.93
N PRO A 124 -8.42 16.18 -3.47
CA PRO A 124 -9.06 17.20 -2.67
C PRO A 124 -10.12 16.58 -1.74
N VAL A 125 -10.53 17.31 -0.71
CA VAL A 125 -11.34 16.78 0.41
C VAL A 125 -12.73 16.29 -0.02
N GLU A 126 -13.26 16.81 -1.13
CA GLU A 126 -14.53 16.42 -1.72
C GLU A 126 -14.47 14.99 -2.27
N LEU A 127 -13.30 14.58 -2.80
CA LEU A 127 -13.05 13.20 -3.20
C LEU A 127 -12.63 12.41 -1.95
N LYS A 128 -13.64 11.93 -1.22
CA LYS A 128 -13.48 11.13 0.01
C LYS A 128 -12.69 9.85 -0.27
N SER A 129 -11.90 9.42 0.72
CA SER A 129 -11.25 8.10 0.67
C SER A 129 -12.30 6.98 0.77
N PRO A 130 -12.04 5.79 0.22
CA PRO A 130 -13.04 4.72 0.14
C PRO A 130 -13.66 4.33 1.49
N HIS A 131 -12.85 4.22 2.54
CA HIS A 131 -13.34 3.93 3.89
C HIS A 131 -14.28 5.02 4.43
N VAL A 132 -14.03 6.30 4.12
CA VAL A 132 -14.89 7.42 4.54
C VAL A 132 -16.20 7.41 3.75
N ALA A 133 -16.16 7.08 2.46
CA ALA A 133 -17.35 6.96 1.63
C ALA A 133 -18.24 5.79 2.07
N ALA A 134 -17.64 4.70 2.58
CA ALA A 134 -18.34 3.52 3.10
C ALA A 134 -18.70 3.61 4.59
N ASP A 135 -18.40 4.72 5.27
CA ASP A 135 -18.57 4.91 6.72
C ASP A 135 -17.87 3.83 7.57
N TRP A 136 -16.64 3.48 7.19
CA TRP A 136 -15.79 2.51 7.89
C TRP A 136 -14.60 3.18 8.56
N SER A 137 -14.23 2.66 9.73
CA SER A 137 -12.94 2.98 10.33
C SER A 137 -11.80 2.49 9.45
N ILE A 138 -10.64 3.14 9.56
CA ILE A 138 -9.45 2.73 8.80
C ILE A 138 -9.02 1.29 9.12
N SER A 139 -9.18 0.85 10.38
CA SER A 139 -8.89 -0.51 10.81
C SER A 139 -9.82 -1.53 10.16
N ARG A 140 -11.14 -1.25 10.15
CA ARG A 140 -12.12 -2.09 9.46
C ARG A 140 -11.81 -2.18 7.97
N TYR A 141 -11.42 -1.08 7.35
CA TYR A 141 -11.09 -1.08 5.93
C TYR A 141 -9.81 -1.85 5.62
N SER A 142 -8.77 -1.70 6.45
CA SER A 142 -7.53 -2.46 6.31
C SER A 142 -7.76 -3.97 6.43
N GLN A 143 -8.64 -4.39 7.36
CA GLN A 143 -9.07 -5.78 7.50
C GLN A 143 -9.85 -6.25 6.28
N TRP A 144 -10.79 -5.44 5.79
CA TRP A 144 -11.55 -5.78 4.58
C TRP A 144 -10.62 -5.99 3.36
N LEU A 145 -9.61 -5.14 3.17
CA LEU A 145 -8.60 -5.28 2.13
C LEU A 145 -7.72 -6.54 2.27
N GLU A 146 -7.61 -7.07 3.49
CA GLU A 146 -6.93 -8.33 3.80
C GLU A 146 -7.79 -9.54 3.48
N ASP A 147 -9.06 -9.49 3.88
CA ASP A 147 -10.01 -10.59 3.67
C ASP A 147 -10.37 -10.76 2.18
N HIS A 148 -10.25 -9.70 1.38
CA HIS A 148 -10.53 -9.71 -0.06
C HIS A 148 -9.22 -9.74 -0.84
N SER A 149 -8.73 -10.94 -1.17
CA SER A 149 -7.49 -11.10 -1.95
C SER A 149 -7.64 -10.67 -3.40
N SER A 150 -8.85 -10.77 -3.96
CA SER A 150 -9.20 -10.37 -5.32
C SER A 150 -8.92 -8.88 -5.56
N GLU A 151 -8.04 -8.59 -6.51
CA GLU A 151 -7.77 -7.22 -6.92
C GLU A 151 -9.01 -6.56 -7.52
N LYS A 152 -9.82 -7.34 -8.26
CA LYS A 152 -11.08 -6.88 -8.85
C LYS A 152 -12.07 -6.37 -7.80
N ASP A 153 -12.15 -7.01 -6.64
CA ASP A 153 -13.08 -6.62 -5.57
C ASP A 153 -12.66 -5.29 -4.97
N LYS A 154 -11.35 -5.12 -4.69
CA LYS A 154 -10.77 -3.85 -4.21
C LYS A 154 -11.01 -2.72 -5.20
N LEU A 155 -10.75 -2.98 -6.49
CA LEU A 155 -10.97 -2.00 -7.56
C LEU A 155 -12.45 -1.66 -7.72
N THR A 156 -13.36 -2.62 -7.55
CA THR A 156 -14.81 -2.37 -7.61
C THR A 156 -15.27 -1.46 -6.47
N LEU A 157 -14.74 -1.63 -5.26
CA LEU A 157 -15.04 -0.72 -4.16
C LEU A 157 -14.51 0.70 -4.42
N ILE A 158 -13.29 0.82 -4.95
CA ILE A 158 -12.71 2.11 -5.35
C ILE A 158 -13.56 2.75 -6.47
N LYS A 159 -14.00 1.97 -7.45
CA LYS A 159 -14.90 2.42 -8.53
C LYS A 159 -16.16 3.07 -7.96
N GLY A 160 -16.84 2.41 -7.04
CA GLY A 160 -18.04 2.97 -6.39
C GLY A 160 -17.76 4.28 -5.65
N THR A 161 -16.57 4.43 -5.07
CA THR A 161 -16.13 5.69 -4.42
C THR A 161 -15.95 6.82 -5.45
N LEU A 162 -15.29 6.53 -6.58
CA LEU A 162 -15.10 7.50 -7.67
C LEU A 162 -16.43 7.90 -8.32
N GLU A 163 -17.34 6.96 -8.53
CA GLU A 163 -18.68 7.21 -9.05
C GLU A 163 -19.50 8.08 -8.10
N GLY A 164 -19.44 7.81 -6.79
CA GLY A 164 -20.09 8.63 -5.77
C GLY A 164 -19.60 10.08 -5.76
N TYR A 165 -18.30 10.30 -6.00
CA TYR A 165 -17.74 11.64 -6.18
C TYR A 165 -18.33 12.36 -7.39
N VAL A 166 -18.43 11.68 -8.55
CA VAL A 166 -19.03 12.27 -9.76
C VAL A 166 -20.46 12.71 -9.52
N GLN A 167 -21.27 11.87 -8.86
CA GLN A 167 -22.66 12.21 -8.56
C GLN A 167 -22.76 13.43 -7.63
N ASN A 168 -21.85 13.56 -6.66
CA ASN A 168 -21.80 14.71 -5.77
C ASN A 168 -21.41 16.01 -6.50
N VAL A 169 -20.42 15.95 -7.40
CA VAL A 169 -20.02 17.11 -8.21
C VAL A 169 -21.17 17.55 -9.12
N LYS A 170 -21.84 16.61 -9.78
CA LYS A 170 -23.00 16.87 -10.65
C LYS A 170 -24.17 17.49 -9.88
N SER A 171 -24.50 16.99 -8.69
CA SER A 171 -25.62 17.52 -7.90
C SER A 171 -25.38 18.95 -7.42
N ARG A 172 -24.12 19.35 -7.23
CA ARG A 172 -23.72 20.72 -6.90
C ARG A 172 -23.58 21.65 -8.11
N GLN A 173 -23.97 21.19 -9.31
CA GLN A 173 -23.73 21.90 -10.59
C GLN A 173 -22.25 22.24 -10.84
N GLY A 174 -21.33 21.52 -10.20
CA GLY A 174 -19.90 21.66 -10.43
C GLY A 174 -19.56 21.24 -11.86
N ARG A 175 -18.84 22.09 -12.59
CA ARG A 175 -18.44 21.84 -13.98
C ARG A 175 -17.04 21.25 -14.11
N GLU A 176 -16.27 21.24 -13.03
CA GLU A 176 -14.86 20.81 -13.03
C GLU A 176 -14.64 19.67 -12.04
N PHE A 177 -13.93 18.63 -12.48
CA PHE A 177 -13.47 17.54 -11.64
C PHE A 177 -12.06 17.85 -11.12
N ALA A 178 -11.68 17.21 -10.02
CA ALA A 178 -10.30 17.26 -9.53
C ALA A 178 -9.32 16.82 -10.63
N SER A 179 -8.20 17.53 -10.78
CA SER A 179 -7.17 17.22 -11.80
C SER A 179 -6.61 15.79 -11.72
N ILE A 180 -6.62 15.20 -10.53
CA ILE A 180 -6.20 13.81 -10.27
C ILE A 180 -7.22 12.77 -10.75
N TYR A 181 -8.49 13.15 -10.88
CA TYR A 181 -9.60 12.22 -11.15
C TYR A 181 -9.46 11.46 -12.49
N PRO A 182 -9.13 12.12 -13.62
CA PRO A 182 -8.91 11.40 -14.89
C PRO A 182 -7.79 10.36 -14.79
N VAL A 183 -6.71 10.66 -14.06
CA VAL A 183 -5.59 9.72 -13.88
C VAL A 183 -6.01 8.51 -13.04
N MET A 184 -6.79 8.74 -11.97
CA MET A 184 -7.34 7.65 -11.15
C MET A 184 -8.31 6.77 -11.95
N LEU A 185 -9.12 7.36 -12.84
CA LEU A 185 -10.00 6.60 -13.72
C LEU A 185 -9.22 5.72 -14.71
N ASP A 186 -8.20 6.26 -15.36
CA ASP A 186 -7.35 5.50 -16.30
C ASP A 186 -6.70 4.30 -15.60
N LEU A 187 -6.12 4.51 -14.42
CA LEU A 187 -5.53 3.44 -13.60
C LEU A 187 -6.57 2.40 -13.17
N LEU A 188 -7.77 2.83 -12.80
CA LEU A 188 -8.87 1.94 -12.44
C LEU A 188 -9.28 1.07 -13.64
N GLN A 189 -9.39 1.65 -14.83
CA GLN A 189 -9.74 0.92 -16.06
C GLN A 189 -8.67 -0.12 -16.41
N LYS A 190 -7.40 0.28 -16.40
CA LYS A 190 -6.26 -0.64 -16.61
C LYS A 190 -6.26 -1.78 -15.60
N GLY A 191 -6.48 -1.47 -14.33
CA GLY A 191 -6.57 -2.46 -13.26
C GLY A 191 -7.71 -3.45 -13.47
N LEU A 192 -8.91 -2.97 -13.78
CA LEU A 192 -10.07 -3.84 -14.02
C LEU A 192 -9.88 -4.74 -15.24
N GLN A 193 -9.27 -4.23 -16.31
CA GLN A 193 -8.94 -5.03 -17.50
C GLN A 193 -7.92 -6.13 -17.17
N SER A 194 -6.89 -5.81 -16.39
CA SER A 194 -5.87 -6.79 -15.97
C SER A 194 -6.36 -7.85 -14.97
N ALA A 195 -7.48 -7.59 -14.30
CA ALA A 195 -8.09 -8.46 -13.30
C ALA A 195 -9.26 -9.29 -13.86
N THR A 196 -9.43 -9.31 -15.18
CA THR A 196 -10.44 -10.12 -15.91
C THR A 196 -9.82 -11.43 -16.35
#